data_AF-A0A4Z0W1M7-F1
#
_entry.id   AF-A0A4Z0W1M7-F1
#
_cell.length_a   1.000
_cell.length_b   1.000
_cell.length_c   1.000
_cell.angle_alpha   90.00
_cell.angle_beta   90.00
_cell.angle_gamma   90.00
#
_symmetry.space_group_name_H-M   'P 1'
#
loop_
_entity.id
_entity.type
_entity.pdbx_description
1 polymer ?
#
loop_
_entity_poly.entity_id
_entity_poly.type
_entity_poly.pdbx_seq_one_letter_code
_entity_poly.pdbx_strand_id
1 'polypeptide(L)'
;MSNKLIDHIENREKYPEKINKYIPNYEYEIIELNDKTNQEIKGPILLKIILETLKAIKQKEKNKFIDNFKKILNLMDSYEKIDSQKAREIFGFIIYYILITRDDTDEYELKEIDIKRGDLIMTRGRQLYEDGIKKGIEKGKLDAARKLLNKALDKKTISEVTELSIDQIKKIEEEMNQNKN
;
A
#
# COMPACT_ATOMS: atom_id res chain seq x y z
N MET A 1 -17.22 20.27 20.10
CA MET A 1 -17.14 18.95 20.80
C MET A 1 -15.84 18.94 21.58
N SER A 2 -15.78 18.23 22.70
CA SER A 2 -14.50 18.08 23.39
C SER A 2 -13.54 17.25 22.54
N ASN A 3 -12.27 17.64 22.53
CA ASN A 3 -11.22 16.91 21.84
C ASN A 3 -10.46 15.98 22.80
N LYS A 4 -10.90 15.84 24.05
CA LYS A 4 -10.24 14.96 25.03
C LYS A 4 -10.82 13.56 24.96
N LEU A 5 -9.95 12.57 24.83
CA LEU A 5 -10.32 11.15 24.79
C LEU A 5 -11.15 10.75 26.02
N ILE A 6 -10.83 11.32 27.18
CA ILE A 6 -11.48 11.01 28.44
C ILE A 6 -12.98 11.36 28.44
N ASP A 7 -13.39 12.33 27.63
CA ASP A 7 -14.78 12.79 27.55
C ASP A 7 -15.66 11.84 26.71
N HIS A 8 -15.05 10.85 26.04
CA HIS A 8 -15.73 9.82 25.27
C HIS A 8 -15.82 8.46 26.00
N ILE A 9 -15.32 8.36 27.23
CA ILE A 9 -15.38 7.13 28.02
C ILE A 9 -16.71 7.11 28.79
N GLU A 10 -17.60 6.22 28.39
CA GLU A 10 -18.91 6.06 29.01
C GLU A 10 -18.81 5.54 30.45
N ASN A 11 -19.67 6.07 31.33
CA ASN A 11 -19.79 5.66 32.73
C ASN A 11 -18.51 5.83 33.58
N ARG A 12 -17.59 6.73 33.18
CA ARG A 12 -16.33 7.00 33.90
C ARG A 12 -16.54 7.34 35.37
N GLU A 13 -17.62 8.04 35.68
CA GLU A 13 -17.99 8.42 37.04
C GLU A 13 -18.19 7.22 37.99
N LYS A 14 -18.45 6.03 37.43
CA LYS A 14 -18.60 4.78 38.19
C LYS A 14 -17.29 4.04 38.41
N TYR A 15 -16.19 4.51 37.82
CA TYR A 15 -14.92 3.81 37.91
C TYR A 15 -14.24 4.07 39.26
N PRO A 16 -13.59 3.06 39.86
CA PRO A 16 -12.78 3.27 41.05
C PRO A 16 -11.72 4.37 40.83
N GLU A 17 -11.52 5.24 41.82
CA GLU A 17 -10.53 6.34 41.72
C GLU A 17 -9.12 5.86 41.35
N LYS A 18 -8.74 4.67 41.81
CA LYS A 18 -7.46 4.04 41.48
C LYS A 18 -7.30 3.75 39.98
N ILE A 19 -8.39 3.58 39.24
CA ILE A 19 -8.37 3.36 37.77
C ILE A 19 -8.31 4.70 37.04
N ASN A 20 -9.00 5.73 37.53
CA ASN A 20 -9.06 7.06 36.90
C ASN A 20 -7.69 7.70 36.68
N LYS A 21 -6.69 7.42 37.52
CA LYS A 21 -5.31 7.92 37.36
C LYS A 21 -4.53 7.30 36.18
N TYR A 22 -4.99 6.17 35.66
CA TYR A 22 -4.36 5.48 34.52
C TYR A 22 -5.07 5.76 33.20
N ILE A 23 -6.21 6.46 33.23
CA ILE A 23 -6.94 6.80 32.01
C ILE A 23 -6.22 7.95 31.32
N PRO A 24 -5.77 7.78 30.07
CA PRO A 24 -5.04 8.82 29.38
C PRO A 24 -5.95 10.01 29.06
N ASN A 25 -5.49 11.21 29.39
CA ASN A 25 -6.17 12.46 29.09
C ASN A 25 -5.55 13.13 27.87
N TYR A 26 -5.55 12.43 26.74
CA TYR A 26 -5.00 12.94 25.48
C TYR A 26 -6.03 13.79 24.74
N GLU A 27 -5.54 14.83 24.08
CA GLU A 27 -6.28 15.51 23.04
C GLU A 27 -6.07 14.78 21.70
N TYR A 28 -7.14 14.67 20.91
CA TYR A 28 -7.11 14.04 19.61
C TYR A 28 -7.81 14.89 18.55
N GLU A 29 -7.48 14.62 17.29
CA GLU A 29 -8.12 15.22 16.12
C GLU A 29 -8.54 14.10 15.17
N ILE A 30 -9.82 14.08 14.77
CA ILE A 30 -10.32 13.13 13.78
C ILE A 30 -10.12 13.75 12.40
N ILE A 31 -9.38 13.05 11.54
CA ILE A 31 -9.08 13.49 10.19
C ILE A 31 -9.83 12.60 9.21
N GLU A 32 -10.76 13.20 8.45
CA GLU A 32 -11.44 12.51 7.37
C GLU A 32 -10.58 12.50 6.09
N LEU A 33 -10.15 11.30 5.68
CA LEU A 33 -9.33 11.08 4.48
C LEU A 33 -10.20 10.77 3.24
N ASN A 34 -11.24 11.57 2.99
CA ASN A 34 -12.05 11.48 1.78
C ASN A 34 -11.66 12.57 0.76
N ASP A 35 -12.15 12.44 -0.47
CA ASP A 35 -11.86 13.31 -1.61
C ASP A 35 -12.59 14.67 -1.56
N LYS A 36 -13.46 14.89 -0.56
CA LYS A 36 -14.33 16.06 -0.42
C LYS A 36 -13.91 17.02 0.69
N THR A 37 -13.09 16.57 1.64
CA THR A 37 -12.68 17.38 2.79
C THR A 37 -11.44 18.22 2.46
N ASN A 38 -11.52 19.53 2.70
CA ASN A 38 -10.38 20.46 2.58
C ASN A 38 -9.73 20.77 3.93
N GLN A 39 -9.94 19.93 4.94
CA GLN A 39 -9.31 20.10 6.25
C GLN A 39 -7.79 19.98 6.13
N GLU A 40 -7.08 20.95 6.71
CA GLU A 40 -5.63 20.91 6.83
C GLU A 40 -5.22 19.81 7.79
N ILE A 41 -4.30 18.95 7.37
CA ILE A 41 -3.73 17.91 8.22
C ILE A 41 -2.71 18.56 9.16
N LYS A 42 -2.98 18.49 10.47
CA LYS A 42 -2.05 18.96 11.51
C LYS A 42 -1.05 17.87 11.91
N GLY A 43 -0.01 18.28 12.64
CA GLY A 43 0.99 17.38 13.21
C GLY A 43 2.37 17.43 12.54
N PRO A 44 3.29 16.54 12.95
CA PRO A 44 4.66 16.49 12.42
C PRO A 44 4.68 16.29 10.91
N ILE A 45 5.70 16.83 10.24
CA ILE A 45 5.77 16.84 8.78
C ILE A 45 5.68 15.44 8.16
N LEU A 46 6.30 14.43 8.79
CA LEU A 46 6.22 13.04 8.36
C LEU A 46 4.79 12.51 8.37
N LEU A 47 4.04 12.81 9.44
CA LEU A 47 2.64 12.41 9.53
C LEU A 47 1.81 13.09 8.43
N LYS A 48 2.05 14.39 8.19
CA LYS A 48 1.38 15.12 7.10
C LYS A 48 1.65 14.46 5.75
N ILE A 49 2.91 14.16 5.43
CA ILE A 49 3.31 13.47 4.19
C ILE A 49 2.53 12.17 3.99
N ILE A 50 2.47 11.32 5.03
CA ILE A 50 1.79 10.02 4.97
C ILE A 50 0.30 10.21 4.73
N LEU A 51 -0.36 11.05 5.53
CA LEU A 51 -1.81 11.23 5.45
C LEU A 51 -2.24 11.95 4.17
N GLU A 52 -1.48 12.96 3.71
CA GLU A 52 -1.72 13.62 2.42
C GLU A 52 -1.56 12.63 1.27
N THR A 53 -0.61 11.69 1.33
CA THR A 53 -0.47 10.62 0.33
C THR A 53 -1.70 9.71 0.31
N LEU A 54 -2.16 9.24 1.47
CA LEU A 54 -3.36 8.39 1.57
C LEU A 54 -4.61 9.10 1.06
N LYS A 55 -4.71 10.42 1.28
CA LYS A 55 -5.80 11.26 0.78
C LYS A 55 -5.70 11.47 -0.72
N ALA A 56 -4.51 11.78 -1.23
CA ALA A 56 -4.26 12.05 -2.65
C ALA A 56 -4.58 10.83 -3.52
N ILE A 57 -4.17 9.63 -3.10
CA ILE A 57 -4.36 8.40 -3.89
C ILE A 57 -5.85 8.08 -4.12
N LYS A 58 -6.71 8.44 -3.16
CA LYS A 58 -8.18 8.27 -3.29
C LYS A 58 -8.83 9.30 -4.21
N GLN A 59 -8.11 10.32 -4.66
CA GLN A 59 -8.65 11.36 -5.51
C GLN A 59 -8.97 10.80 -6.90
N LYS A 60 -10.23 10.88 -7.32
CA LYS A 60 -10.69 10.29 -8.58
C LYS A 60 -10.25 11.08 -9.80
N GLU A 61 -10.17 12.40 -9.68
CA GLU A 61 -9.74 13.27 -10.77
C GLU A 61 -8.21 13.34 -10.84
N LYS A 62 -7.63 12.87 -11.96
CA LYS A 62 -6.18 12.85 -12.19
C LYS A 62 -5.50 14.19 -11.94
N ASN A 63 -6.07 15.29 -12.44
CA ASN A 63 -5.49 16.62 -12.24
C ASN A 63 -5.41 17.02 -10.76
N LYS A 64 -6.47 16.74 -9.99
CA LYS A 64 -6.48 16.99 -8.54
C LYS A 64 -5.49 16.09 -7.80
N PHE A 65 -5.32 14.84 -8.25
CA PHE A 65 -4.27 13.95 -7.74
C PHE A 65 -2.88 14.56 -7.99
N ILE A 66 -2.58 15.01 -9.21
CA ILE A 66 -1.30 15.64 -9.57
C ILE A 66 -1.04 16.88 -8.71
N ASP A 67 -2.04 17.73 -8.52
CA ASP A 67 -1.90 18.93 -7.66
C ASP A 67 -1.59 18.56 -6.21
N ASN A 68 -2.25 17.53 -5.67
CA ASN A 68 -1.97 17.04 -4.33
C ASN A 68 -0.60 16.36 -4.24
N PHE A 69 -0.20 15.62 -5.27
CA PHE A 69 1.13 15.02 -5.35
C PHE A 69 2.22 16.09 -5.30
N LYS A 70 2.09 17.19 -6.04
CA LYS A 70 3.00 18.35 -5.95
C LYS A 70 3.09 18.94 -4.53
N LYS A 71 1.97 19.01 -3.79
CA LYS A 71 2.00 19.44 -2.38
C LYS A 71 2.79 18.47 -1.50
N ILE A 72 2.63 17.16 -1.73
CA ILE A 72 3.42 16.13 -1.03
C ILE A 72 4.90 16.31 -1.33
N LEU A 73 5.29 16.56 -2.59
CA LEU A 73 6.69 16.81 -2.97
C LEU A 73 7.29 18.00 -2.22
N ASN A 74 6.53 19.10 -2.06
CA ASN A 74 6.97 20.25 -1.27
C ASN A 74 7.22 19.88 0.20
N LEU A 75 6.33 19.09 0.81
CA LEU A 75 6.54 18.57 2.17
C LEU A 75 7.76 17.65 2.25
N MET A 76 7.99 16.84 1.22
CA MET A 76 9.17 15.97 1.11
C MET A 76 10.46 16.78 1.03
N ASP A 77 10.50 17.88 0.27
CA ASP A 77 11.66 18.78 0.23
C ASP A 77 11.96 19.41 1.60
N SER A 78 10.93 19.74 2.36
CA SER A 78 11.08 20.21 3.73
C SER A 78 11.58 19.12 4.68
N TYR A 79 11.08 17.89 4.55
CA TYR A 79 11.49 16.77 5.41
C TYR A 79 12.89 16.24 5.10
N GLU A 80 13.31 16.27 3.83
CA GLU A 80 14.65 15.86 3.40
C GLU A 80 15.77 16.71 4.02
N LYS A 81 15.48 17.96 4.38
CA LYS A 81 16.39 18.84 5.13
C LYS A 81 16.55 18.42 6.60
N ILE A 82 15.60 17.66 7.14
CA ILE A 82 15.60 17.15 8.51
C ILE A 82 16.29 15.78 8.55
N ASP A 83 15.87 14.87 7.66
CA ASP A 83 16.41 13.52 7.56
C ASP A 83 16.35 13.03 6.10
N SER A 84 17.48 13.16 5.40
CA SER A 84 17.57 12.85 3.98
C SER A 84 17.46 11.35 3.69
N GLN A 85 18.02 10.50 4.55
CA GLN A 85 17.94 9.05 4.39
C GLN A 85 16.50 8.58 4.58
N LYS A 86 15.85 9.01 5.66
CA LYS A 86 14.46 8.65 5.92
C LYS A 86 13.52 9.20 4.85
N ALA A 87 13.73 10.45 4.40
CA ALA A 87 12.98 11.03 3.29
C ALA A 87 13.06 10.16 2.03
N ARG A 88 14.25 9.66 1.68
CA ARG A 88 14.42 8.75 0.52
C ARG A 88 13.63 7.45 0.68
N GLU A 89 13.67 6.84 1.86
CA GLU A 89 12.92 5.61 2.15
C GLU A 89 11.42 5.82 2.01
N ILE A 90 10.89 6.85 2.67
CA ILE A 90 9.47 7.21 2.66
C ILE A 90 9.02 7.55 1.25
N PHE A 91 9.80 8.32 0.50
CA PHE A 91 9.50 8.62 -0.90
C PHE A 91 9.33 7.35 -1.72
N GLY A 92 10.23 6.37 -1.54
CA GLY A 92 10.13 5.09 -2.21
C GLY A 92 8.81 4.36 -1.89
N PHE A 93 8.35 4.39 -0.64
CA PHE A 93 7.07 3.81 -0.25
C PHE A 93 5.87 4.56 -0.84
N ILE A 94 5.92 5.90 -0.88
CA ILE A 94 4.87 6.72 -1.49
C ILE A 94 4.70 6.38 -2.97
N ILE A 95 5.80 6.33 -3.73
CA ILE A 95 5.75 6.02 -5.16
C ILE A 95 5.25 4.60 -5.39
N TYR A 96 5.77 3.63 -4.64
CA TYR A 96 5.29 2.25 -4.71
C TYR A 96 3.77 2.19 -4.48
N TYR A 97 3.27 2.88 -3.45
CA TYR A 97 1.86 2.84 -3.09
C TYR A 97 0.96 3.53 -4.14
N ILE A 98 1.42 4.64 -4.72
CA ILE A 98 0.73 5.29 -5.85
C ILE A 98 0.61 4.31 -7.03
N LEU A 99 1.73 3.72 -7.46
CA LEU A 99 1.78 2.88 -8.66
C LEU A 99 0.99 1.57 -8.55
N ILE A 100 0.85 0.99 -7.34
CA ILE A 100 0.01 -0.22 -7.17
C ILE A 100 -1.48 0.09 -7.05
N THR A 101 -1.83 1.34 -6.68
CA THR A 101 -3.23 1.69 -6.35
C THR A 101 -3.92 2.41 -7.50
N ARG A 102 -3.19 3.22 -8.26
CA ARG A 102 -3.72 3.99 -9.38
C ARG A 102 -3.40 3.30 -10.70
N ASP A 103 -4.40 3.22 -11.56
CA ASP A 103 -4.31 2.70 -12.93
C ASP A 103 -4.17 3.81 -13.97
N ASP A 104 -4.36 5.07 -13.57
CA ASP A 104 -4.36 6.25 -14.43
C ASP A 104 -3.05 7.06 -14.41
N THR A 105 -1.97 6.52 -13.81
CA THR A 105 -0.63 7.12 -13.76
C THR A 105 0.43 6.03 -13.74
N ASP A 106 1.62 6.36 -14.26
CA ASP A 106 2.78 5.47 -14.24
C ASP A 106 4.06 6.18 -13.75
N GLU A 107 5.18 5.46 -13.70
CA GLU A 107 6.46 5.98 -13.25
C GLU A 107 7.04 7.07 -14.17
N TYR A 108 6.70 7.08 -15.46
CA TYR A 108 7.19 8.07 -16.42
C TYR A 108 6.51 9.41 -16.16
N GLU A 109 5.19 9.40 -16.02
CA GLU A 109 4.42 10.60 -15.66
C GLU A 109 4.86 11.19 -14.32
N LEU A 110 5.05 10.34 -13.29
CA LEU A 110 5.50 10.81 -11.98
C LEU A 110 6.94 11.39 -12.04
N LYS A 111 7.82 10.81 -12.88
CA LYS A 111 9.16 11.34 -13.11
C LYS A 111 9.14 12.72 -13.78
N GLU A 112 8.23 12.96 -14.72
CA GLU A 112 8.09 14.28 -15.33
C GLU A 112 7.67 15.35 -14.32
N ILE A 113 6.90 14.96 -13.29
CA ILE A 113 6.50 15.85 -12.20
C ILE A 113 7.66 16.10 -11.22
N ASP A 114 8.45 15.09 -10.87
CA ASP A 114 9.61 15.20 -9.97
C ASP A 114 10.90 14.67 -10.61
N ILE A 115 11.51 15.52 -11.44
CA ILE A 115 12.79 15.21 -12.09
C ILE A 115 13.89 14.95 -11.05
N LYS A 116 13.88 15.68 -9.91
CA LYS A 116 14.90 15.56 -8.85
C LYS A 116 14.96 14.13 -8.30
N ARG A 117 13.81 13.47 -8.16
CA ARG A 117 13.72 12.08 -7.64
C ARG A 117 13.43 11.04 -8.73
N GLY A 118 13.54 11.43 -10.00
CA GLY A 118 13.17 10.62 -11.16
C GLY A 118 13.77 9.22 -11.16
N ASP A 119 15.05 9.06 -10.81
CA ASP A 119 15.71 7.75 -10.78
C ASP A 119 15.09 6.79 -9.76
N LEU A 120 14.71 7.31 -8.60
CA LEU A 120 14.03 6.51 -7.57
C LEU A 120 12.63 6.13 -8.03
N ILE A 121 11.92 7.04 -8.71
CA ILE A 121 10.59 6.76 -9.29
C ILE A 121 10.69 5.63 -10.32
N MET A 122 11.61 5.75 -11.28
CA MET A 122 11.86 4.72 -12.30
C MET A 122 12.26 3.38 -11.69
N THR A 123 13.07 3.40 -10.64
CA THR A 123 13.49 2.18 -9.94
C THR A 123 12.28 1.47 -9.33
N ARG A 124 11.33 2.19 -8.72
CA ARG A 124 10.10 1.61 -8.17
C ARG A 124 9.16 1.07 -9.25
N GLY A 125 9.00 1.80 -10.36
CA GLY A 125 8.23 1.32 -11.51
C GLY A 125 8.81 0.02 -12.09
N ARG A 126 10.12 -0.02 -12.32
CA ARG A 126 10.81 -1.23 -12.82
C ARG A 126 10.64 -2.41 -11.86
N GLN A 127 10.80 -2.20 -10.55
CA GLN A 127 10.58 -3.26 -9.56
C GLN A 127 9.17 -3.84 -9.65
N LEU A 128 8.15 -2.98 -9.78
CA LEU A 128 6.77 -3.40 -9.93
C LEU A 128 6.53 -4.18 -11.23
N TYR A 129 7.11 -3.74 -12.33
CA TYR A 129 7.04 -4.44 -13.61
C TYR A 129 7.68 -5.84 -13.54
N GLU A 130 8.89 -5.95 -13.01
CA GLU A 130 9.58 -7.23 -12.83
C GLU A 130 8.80 -8.18 -11.90
N ASP A 131 8.26 -7.67 -10.80
CA ASP A 131 7.41 -8.44 -9.89
C ASP A 131 6.13 -8.91 -10.57
N GLY A 132 5.52 -8.04 -11.39
CA GLY A 132 4.36 -8.36 -12.22
C GLY A 132 4.62 -9.50 -13.19
N ILE A 133 5.75 -9.45 -13.91
CA ILE A 133 6.17 -10.53 -14.83
C ILE A 133 6.37 -11.84 -14.07
N LYS A 134 7.13 -11.82 -12.97
CA LYS A 134 7.42 -13.03 -12.18
C LYS A 134 6.14 -13.69 -11.70
N LYS A 135 5.22 -12.90 -11.12
CA LYS A 135 3.90 -13.38 -10.68
C LYS A 135 3.04 -13.90 -11.84
N GLY A 136 3.09 -13.23 -13.00
CA GLY A 136 2.39 -13.66 -14.19
C GLY A 136 2.86 -15.02 -14.71
N ILE A 137 4.18 -15.22 -14.78
CA ILE A 137 4.79 -16.50 -15.19
C ILE A 137 4.43 -17.60 -14.18
N GLU A 138 4.58 -17.33 -12.88
CA GLU A 138 4.25 -18.30 -11.83
C GLU A 138 2.77 -18.71 -11.90
N LYS A 139 1.86 -17.74 -12.01
CA LYS A 139 0.43 -18.01 -12.17
C LYS A 139 0.14 -18.82 -13.45
N GLY A 140 0.80 -18.49 -14.56
CA GLY A 140 0.71 -19.25 -15.81
C GLY A 140 1.13 -20.70 -15.67
N LYS A 141 2.23 -20.98 -14.97
CA LYS A 141 2.70 -22.35 -14.66
C LYS A 141 1.68 -23.11 -13.82
N LEU A 142 1.15 -22.48 -12.77
CA LEU A 142 0.13 -23.09 -11.89
C LEU A 142 -1.16 -23.39 -12.65
N ASP A 143 -1.65 -22.45 -13.46
CA ASP A 143 -2.88 -22.64 -14.23
C ASP A 143 -2.72 -23.70 -15.34
N ALA A 144 -1.54 -23.78 -15.96
CA ALA A 144 -1.21 -24.86 -16.89
C ALA A 144 -1.22 -26.22 -16.17
N ALA A 145 -0.59 -26.35 -15.01
CA ALA A 145 -0.56 -27.59 -14.24
C ALA A 145 -1.98 -28.05 -13.86
N ARG A 146 -2.84 -27.14 -13.38
CA ARG A 146 -4.25 -27.44 -13.08
C ARG A 146 -5.01 -27.98 -14.29
N LYS A 147 -4.83 -27.36 -15.46
CA LYS A 147 -5.48 -27.80 -16.70
C LYS A 147 -4.98 -29.17 -17.16
N LEU A 148 -3.69 -29.47 -17.00
CA LEU A 148 -3.11 -30.76 -17.38
C LEU A 148 -3.52 -31.88 -16.40
N LEU A 149 -3.57 -31.59 -15.09
CA LEU A 149 -4.10 -32.52 -14.08
C LEU A 149 -5.56 -32.88 -14.36
N ASN A 150 -6.40 -31.89 -14.72
CA ASN A 150 -7.79 -32.14 -15.11
C ASN A 150 -7.93 -33.02 -16.37
N LYS A 151 -6.90 -33.05 -17.22
CA LYS A 151 -6.82 -33.95 -18.39
C LYS A 151 -6.19 -35.30 -18.05
N ALA A 152 -5.93 -35.59 -16.77
CA ALA A 152 -5.32 -36.81 -16.28
C ALA A 152 -3.94 -37.12 -16.88
N LEU A 153 -3.15 -36.10 -17.23
CA LEU A 153 -1.74 -36.30 -17.58
C LEU A 153 -0.95 -36.69 -16.34
N ASP A 154 0.09 -37.52 -16.53
CA ASP A 154 0.95 -37.91 -15.43
C ASP A 154 1.81 -36.74 -14.93
N LYS A 155 2.14 -36.79 -13.65
CA LYS A 155 2.86 -35.72 -12.95
C LYS A 155 4.25 -35.45 -13.54
N LYS A 156 4.89 -36.45 -14.16
CA LYS A 156 6.22 -36.29 -14.75
C LYS A 156 6.14 -35.43 -16.01
N THR A 157 5.19 -35.73 -16.91
CA THR A 157 4.95 -34.87 -18.09
C THR A 157 4.52 -33.47 -17.69
N ILE A 158 3.68 -33.31 -16.67
CA ILE A 158 3.30 -31.97 -16.18
C ILE A 158 4.52 -31.21 -15.65
N SER A 159 5.39 -31.87 -14.88
CA SER A 159 6.63 -31.28 -14.36
C SER A 159 7.56 -30.79 -15.47
N GLU A 160 7.72 -31.59 -16.53
CA GLU A 160 8.53 -31.22 -17.70
C GLU A 160 7.96 -30.02 -18.46
N VAL A 161 6.63 -29.94 -18.62
CA VAL A 161 5.96 -28.86 -19.37
C VAL A 161 5.89 -27.56 -18.59
N THR A 162 5.61 -27.62 -17.28
CA THR A 162 5.39 -26.41 -16.47
C THR A 162 6.63 -25.98 -15.70
N GLU A 163 7.70 -26.78 -15.72
CA GLU A 163 8.91 -26.61 -14.90
C GLU A 163 8.59 -26.54 -13.40
N LEU A 164 7.50 -27.16 -12.96
CA LEU A 164 7.14 -27.25 -11.54
C LEU A 164 7.69 -28.56 -10.97
N SER A 165 8.05 -28.57 -9.70
CA SER A 165 8.44 -29.81 -9.03
C SER A 165 7.23 -30.73 -8.88
N ILE A 166 7.50 -32.04 -8.82
CA ILE A 166 6.45 -33.04 -8.57
C ILE A 166 5.69 -32.75 -7.27
N ASP A 167 6.37 -32.23 -6.25
CA ASP A 167 5.73 -31.90 -4.96
C ASP A 167 4.83 -30.66 -5.05
N GLN A 168 5.19 -29.66 -5.87
CA GLN A 168 4.29 -28.55 -6.18
C GLN A 168 3.04 -29.05 -6.91
N ILE A 169 3.19 -29.97 -7.86
CA ILE A 169 2.06 -30.55 -8.61
C ILE A 169 1.14 -31.37 -7.68
N LYS A 170 1.70 -32.15 -6.74
CA LYS A 170 0.90 -32.88 -5.73
C LYS A 170 0.07 -31.93 -4.87
N LYS A 171 0.67 -30.83 -4.38
CA LYS A 171 -0.06 -29.82 -3.59
C LYS A 171 -1.22 -29.22 -4.38
N ILE A 172 -0.99 -28.89 -5.66
CA ILE A 172 -2.04 -28.37 -6.55
C ILE A 172 -3.18 -29.39 -6.69
N GLU A 173 -2.86 -30.68 -6.88
CA GLU A 173 -3.85 -31.75 -6.98
C GLU A 173 -4.67 -31.93 -5.69
N GLU A 174 -4.00 -31.86 -4.52
CA GLU A 174 -4.65 -31.90 -3.20
C GLU A 174 -5.62 -30.72 -3.01
N GLU A 175 -5.18 -29.49 -3.31
CA GLU A 175 -6.01 -28.28 -3.27
C GLU A 175 -7.22 -28.39 -4.22
N MET A 176 -7.04 -28.95 -5.42
CA MET A 176 -8.12 -29.15 -6.38
C MET A 176 -9.16 -30.17 -5.90
N ASN A 177 -8.75 -31.19 -5.15
CA ASN A 177 -9.64 -32.22 -4.62
C ASN A 177 -10.37 -31.75 -3.36
N GLN A 178 -9.76 -30.91 -2.53
CA GLN A 178 -10.42 -30.29 -1.37
C GLN A 178 -11.54 -29.33 -1.79
N ASN A 179 -11.38 -28.61 -2.91
CA ASN A 179 -12.40 -27.70 -3.43
C ASN A 179 -13.57 -28.37 -4.17
N LYS A 180 -13.58 -29.71 -4.27
CA LYS A 180 -14.66 -30.50 -4.89
C LYS A 180 -15.61 -31.14 -3.85
N ASN A 181 -15.26 -31.08 -2.56
CA ASN A 181 -16.06 -31.57 -1.43
C ASN A 181 -16.77 -30.41 -0.73
#